data_AF-A0A2J7RCB8-F1
#
_entry.id   AF-A0A2J7RCB8-F1
#
_cell.length_a   1.000
_cell.length_b   1.000
_cell.length_c   1.000
_cell.angle_alpha   90.00
_cell.angle_beta   90.00
_cell.angle_gamma   90.00
#
_symmetry.space_group_name_H-M   'P 1'
#
loop_
_entity.id
_entity.type
_entity.pdbx_description
1 polymer ?
#
loop_
_entity_poly.entity_id
_entity_poly.type
_entity_poly.pdbx_seq_one_letter_code
_entity_poly.pdbx_strand_id
1 'polypeptide(L)'
;MNPAGKGYGGRQKLPDNLKQLFRPVVMSHPDNDLIAEVILYCEGFKSAKSIGKKLVEVFDLSRKLLTKQQHYDWGLRALKTVLGGCGSVLKAARKNLLKEGKGSLDENAEKELVVQALRLNTLSKLTFADCARFDSLVRDVFPGVQFTSSGYEELTAALKESFSDLGLFCNENQVRHI
;
A
#
# COMPACT_ATOMS: atom_id res chain seq x y z
N MET A 1 -3.64 4.39 26.10
CA MET A 1 -4.36 3.09 26.01
C MET A 1 -5.54 3.26 25.06
N ASN A 2 -5.80 2.33 24.14
CA ASN A 2 -7.05 2.43 23.34
C ASN A 2 -8.26 2.19 24.26
N PRO A 3 -9.37 2.91 24.06
CA PRO A 3 -10.52 2.86 24.94
C PRO A 3 -11.17 1.47 24.97
N ALA A 4 -11.75 1.11 26.11
CA ALA A 4 -12.63 -0.05 26.23
C ALA A 4 -13.97 0.27 25.54
N GLY A 5 -14.07 0.02 24.24
CA GLY A 5 -15.23 0.33 23.39
C GLY A 5 -15.45 -0.70 22.28
N LYS A 6 -16.54 -0.55 21.51
CA LYS A 6 -16.93 -1.48 20.43
C LYS A 6 -15.80 -1.60 19.40
N GLY A 7 -15.20 -2.79 19.29
CA GLY A 7 -14.10 -3.10 18.36
C GLY A 7 -12.76 -3.42 19.05
N TYR A 8 -12.57 -3.03 20.31
CA TYR A 8 -11.38 -3.37 21.12
C TYR A 8 -11.80 -4.28 22.28
N GLY A 9 -12.03 -5.56 21.98
CA GLY A 9 -12.52 -6.56 22.93
C GLY A 9 -11.53 -6.88 24.07
N GLY A 10 -12.06 -7.48 25.15
CA GLY A 10 -11.26 -8.04 26.25
C GLY A 10 -10.59 -7.04 27.20
N ARG A 11 -10.99 -5.76 27.17
CA ARG A 11 -10.35 -4.70 27.99
C ARG A 11 -11.21 -4.35 29.21
N GLN A 12 -10.59 -4.37 30.39
CA GLN A 12 -11.18 -3.86 31.63
C GLN A 12 -11.04 -2.33 31.68
N LYS A 13 -12.04 -1.65 32.25
CA LYS A 13 -11.97 -0.19 32.45
C LYS A 13 -10.96 0.13 33.56
N LEU A 14 -10.12 1.14 33.35
CA LEU A 14 -9.22 1.63 34.38
C LEU A 14 -10.04 2.24 35.54
N PRO A 15 -9.77 1.90 36.81
CA PRO A 15 -10.37 2.53 37.99
C PRO A 15 -10.14 4.05 38.03
N ASP A 16 -11.10 4.79 38.55
CA ASP A 16 -11.08 6.26 38.52
C ASP A 16 -9.99 6.86 39.43
N ASN A 17 -9.68 6.22 40.55
CA ASN A 17 -8.56 6.61 41.41
C ASN A 17 -7.21 6.56 40.67
N LEU A 18 -7.01 5.55 39.81
CA LEU A 18 -5.81 5.44 38.98
C LEU A 18 -5.84 6.43 37.81
N LYS A 19 -7.00 6.68 37.19
CA LYS A 19 -7.12 7.69 36.12
C LYS A 19 -6.69 9.07 36.57
N GLN A 20 -7.02 9.46 37.80
CA GLN A 20 -6.66 10.78 38.36
C GLN A 20 -5.14 11.00 38.45
N LEU A 21 -4.33 9.94 38.50
CA LEU A 21 -2.87 10.04 38.52
C LEU A 21 -2.26 10.37 37.15
N PHE A 22 -3.06 10.34 36.08
CA PHE A 22 -2.58 10.58 34.72
C PHE A 22 -3.21 11.82 34.09
N ARG A 23 -2.43 12.51 33.25
CA ARG A 23 -2.94 13.56 32.38
C ARG A 23 -3.41 12.94 31.05
N PRO A 24 -4.69 13.01 30.69
CA PRO A 24 -5.16 12.44 29.43
C PRO A 24 -4.64 13.26 28.23
N VAL A 25 -4.25 12.56 27.17
CA VAL A 25 -3.86 13.16 25.88
C VAL A 25 -4.67 12.50 24.76
N VAL A 26 -5.21 13.32 23.85
CA VAL A 26 -6.03 12.85 22.74
C VAL A 26 -5.15 12.67 21.50
N MET A 27 -5.11 11.44 20.97
CA MET A 27 -4.29 11.05 19.80
C MET A 27 -5.16 10.41 18.71
N SER A 28 -6.34 10.97 18.45
CA SER A 28 -7.38 10.32 17.63
C SER A 28 -7.17 10.42 16.12
N HIS A 29 -6.63 11.53 15.63
CA HIS A 29 -6.47 11.80 14.20
C HIS A 29 -5.05 12.31 13.91
N PRO A 30 -4.22 11.50 13.24
CA PRO A 30 -2.92 11.96 12.73
C PRO A 30 -3.09 12.78 11.44
N ASP A 31 -2.10 13.62 11.14
CA ASP A 31 -1.99 14.30 9.84
C ASP A 31 -1.33 13.36 8.83
N ASN A 32 -2.16 12.68 8.03
CA ASN A 32 -1.68 11.70 7.05
C ASN A 32 -0.92 12.35 5.88
N ASP A 33 -1.30 13.57 5.49
CA ASP A 33 -0.69 14.29 4.36
C ASP A 33 0.75 14.66 4.69
N LEU A 34 0.98 15.26 5.86
CA LEU A 34 2.30 15.61 6.34
C LEU A 34 3.19 14.38 6.50
N ILE A 35 2.65 13.29 7.06
CA ILE A 35 3.40 12.04 7.25
C ILE A 35 3.80 11.44 5.90
N ALA A 36 2.88 11.40 4.93
CA ALA A 36 3.16 10.84 3.61
C ALA A 36 4.22 11.67 2.87
N GLU A 37 4.11 13.00 2.89
CA GLU A 37 5.08 13.91 2.29
C GLU A 37 6.48 13.70 2.88
N VAL A 38 6.61 13.74 4.20
CA VAL A 38 7.92 13.62 4.88
C VAL A 38 8.56 12.26 4.62
N ILE A 39 7.80 11.17 4.68
CA ILE A 39 8.37 9.83 4.44
C ILE A 39 8.84 9.68 2.99
N LEU A 40 8.09 10.17 2.01
CA LEU A 40 8.51 10.13 0.60
C LEU A 40 9.76 10.99 0.36
N TYR A 41 9.86 12.15 1.01
CA TYR A 41 11.08 12.96 0.99
C TYR A 41 12.27 12.22 1.57
N CYS A 42 12.12 11.55 2.71
CA CYS A 42 13.17 10.74 3.33
C CYS A 42 13.65 9.59 2.42
N GLU A 43 12.76 8.97 1.65
CA GLU A 43 13.12 7.93 0.67
C GLU A 43 13.76 8.52 -0.62
N GLY A 44 13.68 9.84 -0.79
CA GLY A 44 14.34 10.60 -1.84
C GLY A 44 13.48 10.84 -3.08
N PHE A 45 12.15 10.80 -2.98
CA PHE A 45 11.26 11.26 -4.05
C PHE A 45 11.38 12.78 -4.23
N LYS A 46 11.43 13.25 -5.48
CA LYS A 46 11.48 14.69 -5.77
C LYS A 46 10.09 15.33 -5.66
N SER A 47 9.08 14.63 -6.13
CA SER A 47 7.68 15.09 -6.16
C SER A 47 6.87 14.58 -4.96
N ALA A 48 7.52 14.44 -3.80
CA ALA A 48 6.96 13.84 -2.59
C ALA A 48 5.65 14.51 -2.13
N LYS A 49 5.57 15.85 -2.21
CA LYS A 49 4.38 16.61 -1.81
C LYS A 49 3.14 16.30 -2.66
N SER A 50 3.29 16.29 -3.99
CA SER A 50 2.16 16.03 -4.89
C SER A 50 1.75 14.55 -4.85
N ILE A 51 2.72 13.64 -4.79
CA ILE A 51 2.49 12.20 -4.71
C ILE A 51 1.87 11.82 -3.36
N GLY A 52 2.37 12.36 -2.25
CA GLY A 52 1.89 12.06 -0.90
C GLY A 52 0.42 12.39 -0.73
N LYS A 53 0.00 13.59 -1.13
CA LYS A 53 -1.41 14.00 -1.09
C LYS A 53 -2.32 13.08 -1.91
N LYS A 54 -1.91 12.75 -3.14
CA LYS A 54 -2.65 11.81 -4.00
C LYS A 54 -2.77 10.42 -3.36
N LEU A 55 -1.73 9.95 -2.69
CA LEU A 55 -1.74 8.65 -2.05
C LEU A 55 -2.70 8.62 -0.86
N VAL A 56 -2.75 9.68 -0.06
CA VAL A 56 -3.74 9.84 1.02
C VAL A 56 -5.15 9.92 0.45
N GLU A 57 -5.37 10.68 -0.62
CA GLU A 57 -6.64 10.77 -1.34
C GLU A 57 -7.12 9.37 -1.81
N VAL A 58 -6.23 8.54 -2.36
CA VAL A 58 -6.57 7.17 -2.75
C VAL A 58 -7.04 6.35 -1.54
N PHE A 59 -6.36 6.42 -0.40
CA PHE A 59 -6.76 5.72 0.81
C PHE A 59 -8.13 6.17 1.32
N ASP A 60 -8.36 7.49 1.33
CA ASP A 60 -9.62 8.07 1.79
C ASP A 60 -10.80 7.74 0.85
N LEU A 61 -10.59 7.79 -0.46
CA LEU A 61 -11.59 7.40 -1.45
C LEU A 61 -11.86 5.89 -1.40
N SER A 62 -10.81 5.07 -1.27
CA SER A 62 -10.94 3.61 -1.17
C SER A 62 -11.77 3.21 0.05
N ARG A 63 -11.55 3.87 1.19
CA ARG A 63 -12.37 3.67 2.40
C ARG A 63 -13.84 4.04 2.22
N LYS A 64 -14.16 5.02 1.38
CA LYS A 64 -15.52 5.54 1.16
C LYS A 64 -16.28 4.78 0.07
N LEU A 65 -15.60 4.35 -0.99
CA LEU A 65 -16.21 3.84 -2.22
C LEU A 65 -16.19 2.30 -2.33
N LEU A 66 -15.20 1.63 -1.72
CA LEU A 66 -15.13 0.17 -1.74
C LEU A 66 -16.08 -0.45 -0.72
N THR A 67 -16.33 -1.76 -0.89
CA THR A 67 -17.19 -2.48 0.07
C THR A 67 -16.58 -2.50 1.47
N LYS A 68 -17.44 -2.49 2.49
CA LYS A 68 -17.02 -2.54 3.90
C LYS A 68 -16.71 -3.97 4.32
N GLN A 69 -15.48 -4.41 4.08
CA GLN A 69 -14.98 -5.70 4.57
C GLN A 69 -14.28 -5.55 5.91
N GLN A 70 -14.41 -6.55 6.79
CA GLN A 70 -13.81 -6.52 8.13
C GLN A 70 -12.28 -6.50 8.10
N HIS A 71 -11.68 -7.16 7.09
CA HIS A 71 -10.22 -7.28 6.96
C HIS A 71 -9.57 -6.12 6.18
N TYR A 72 -10.36 -5.15 5.68
CA TYR A 72 -9.81 -3.99 5.00
C TYR A 72 -9.22 -3.02 6.02
N ASP A 73 -7.95 -2.68 5.82
CA ASP A 73 -7.23 -1.70 6.63
C ASP A 73 -6.77 -0.53 5.74
N TRP A 74 -7.44 0.61 5.91
CA TRP A 74 -7.11 1.90 5.31
C TRP A 74 -6.51 2.87 6.34
N GLY A 75 -6.01 2.36 7.48
CA GLY A 75 -5.42 3.17 8.54
C GLY A 75 -3.96 3.55 8.28
N LEU A 76 -3.38 4.32 9.22
CA LEU A 76 -2.00 4.81 9.14
C LEU A 76 -0.96 3.68 9.02
N ARG A 77 -1.24 2.50 9.58
CA ARG A 77 -0.35 1.33 9.46
C ARG A 77 -0.22 0.89 8.00
N ALA A 78 -1.34 0.70 7.32
CA ALA A 78 -1.35 0.34 5.91
C ALA A 78 -0.71 1.43 5.04
N LEU A 79 -1.00 2.70 5.33
CA LEU A 79 -0.38 3.84 4.66
C LEU A 79 1.16 3.81 4.79
N LYS A 80 1.68 3.62 6.02
CA LYS A 80 3.12 3.52 6.28
C LYS A 80 3.78 2.36 5.53
N THR A 81 3.11 1.20 5.45
CA THR A 81 3.62 0.04 4.70
C THR A 81 3.74 0.35 3.22
N VAL A 82 2.74 1.00 2.61
CA VAL A 82 2.82 1.43 1.21
C VAL A 82 3.95 2.42 1.00
N LEU A 83 4.09 3.43 1.85
CA LEU A 83 5.16 4.43 1.74
C LEU A 83 6.57 3.80 1.82
N GLY A 84 6.77 2.85 2.73
CA GLY A 84 8.03 2.07 2.79
C GLY A 84 8.24 1.20 1.55
N GLY A 85 7.16 0.63 1.00
CA GLY A 85 7.17 -0.09 -0.27
C GLY A 85 7.61 0.78 -1.44
N CYS A 86 7.11 2.02 -1.52
CA CYS A 86 7.53 3.00 -2.52
C CYS A 86 9.03 3.26 -2.47
N GLY A 87 9.60 3.41 -1.27
CA GLY A 87 11.05 3.57 -1.09
C GLY A 87 11.87 2.36 -1.55
N SER A 88 11.40 1.14 -1.28
CA SER A 88 12.03 -0.10 -1.75
C SER A 88 12.05 -0.19 -3.28
N VAL A 89 10.90 0.08 -3.91
CA VAL A 89 10.76 0.08 -5.37
C VAL A 89 11.61 1.17 -6.01
N LEU A 90 11.67 2.37 -5.42
CA LEU A 90 12.53 3.46 -5.87
C LEU A 90 14.01 3.10 -5.84
N LYS A 91 14.48 2.47 -4.75
CA LYS A 91 15.87 2.01 -4.63
C LYS A 91 16.23 0.96 -5.69
N ALA A 92 15.32 0.02 -5.95
CA ALA A 92 15.50 -0.97 -7.01
C ALA A 92 15.56 -0.32 -8.41
N ALA A 93 14.64 0.61 -8.70
CA ALA A 93 14.62 1.34 -9.97
C ALA A 93 15.90 2.16 -10.18
N ARG A 94 16.37 2.88 -9.14
CA ARG A 94 17.64 3.63 -9.20
C ARG A 94 18.86 2.74 -9.46
N LYS A 95 18.91 1.56 -8.84
CA LYS A 95 19.99 0.60 -9.08
C LYS A 95 20.02 0.14 -10.55
N ASN A 96 18.86 -0.07 -11.15
CA ASN A 96 18.76 -0.44 -12.57
C ASN A 96 19.16 0.73 -13.48
N LEU A 97 18.71 1.95 -13.18
CA LEU A 97 19.10 3.15 -13.93
C LEU A 97 20.61 3.43 -13.89
N LEU A 98 21.25 3.24 -12.74
CA LEU A 98 22.71 3.35 -12.62
C LEU A 98 23.43 2.37 -13.55
N LYS A 99 22.92 1.14 -13.70
CA LYS A 99 23.49 0.14 -14.61
C LYS A 99 23.30 0.53 -16.08
N GLU A 100 22.20 1.21 -16.41
CA GLU A 100 21.89 1.69 -17.75
C GLU A 100 22.56 3.03 -18.11
N GLY A 101 23.29 3.65 -17.18
CA GLY A 101 23.92 4.97 -17.38
C GLY A 101 22.92 6.11 -17.55
N LYS A 102 21.64 5.90 -17.19
CA LYS A 102 20.60 6.93 -17.30
C LYS A 102 20.57 7.81 -16.05
N GLY A 103 20.33 9.10 -16.28
CA GLY A 103 20.17 10.12 -15.24
C GLY A 103 18.90 9.94 -14.41
N SER A 104 18.59 10.96 -13.59
CA SER A 104 17.51 10.91 -12.62
C SER A 104 16.14 10.53 -13.21
N LEU A 105 15.32 9.87 -12.39
CA LEU A 105 13.91 9.58 -12.69
C LEU A 105 13.13 10.86 -13.00
N ASP A 106 12.27 10.77 -14.01
CA ASP A 106 11.25 11.76 -14.31
C ASP A 106 10.06 11.65 -13.32
N GLU A 107 9.28 12.72 -13.19
CA GLU A 107 8.13 12.77 -12.29
C GLU A 107 7.09 11.70 -12.63
N ASN A 108 6.86 11.41 -13.91
CA ASN A 108 5.92 10.37 -14.33
C ASN A 108 6.41 8.98 -13.95
N ALA A 109 7.71 8.73 -14.04
CA ALA A 109 8.31 7.48 -13.57
C ALA A 109 8.17 7.34 -12.05
N GLU A 110 8.35 8.42 -11.26
CA GLU A 110 8.11 8.38 -9.81
C GLU A 110 6.65 8.00 -9.49
N LYS A 111 5.67 8.53 -10.24
CA LYS A 111 4.25 8.18 -10.07
C LYS A 111 3.97 6.72 -10.42
N GLU A 112 4.57 6.19 -11.49
CA GLU A 112 4.46 4.78 -11.89
C GLU A 112 4.95 3.85 -10.78
N LEU A 113 6.12 4.13 -10.19
CA LEU A 113 6.68 3.33 -9.10
C LEU A 113 5.78 3.33 -7.85
N VAL A 114 5.16 4.48 -7.55
CA VAL A 114 4.24 4.61 -6.42
C VAL A 114 2.98 3.80 -6.66
N VAL A 115 2.41 3.85 -7.86
CA VAL A 115 1.25 3.06 -8.24
C VAL A 115 1.56 1.56 -8.20
N GLN A 116 2.75 1.15 -8.64
CA GLN A 116 3.20 -0.24 -8.53
C GLN A 116 3.29 -0.68 -7.06
N ALA A 117 3.96 0.09 -6.20
CA ALA A 117 4.09 -0.21 -4.78
C ALA A 117 2.74 -0.25 -4.05
N LEU A 118 1.82 0.65 -4.42
CA LEU A 118 0.46 0.70 -3.91
C LEU A 118 -0.29 -0.60 -4.26
N ARG A 119 -0.33 -0.97 -5.55
CA ARG A 119 -1.03 -2.16 -6.03
C ARG A 119 -0.51 -3.45 -5.40
N LEU A 120 0.81 -3.58 -5.25
CA LEU A 120 1.44 -4.74 -4.60
C LEU A 120 0.95 -4.95 -3.15
N ASN A 121 0.71 -3.87 -2.42
CA ASN A 121 0.30 -3.92 -1.02
C ASN A 121 -1.22 -4.04 -0.83
N THR A 122 -2.02 -3.52 -1.77
CA THR A 122 -3.47 -3.43 -1.61
C THR A 122 -4.23 -4.55 -2.32
N LEU A 123 -3.84 -4.95 -3.54
CA LEU A 123 -4.62 -5.89 -4.35
C LEU A 123 -4.78 -7.27 -3.71
N SER A 124 -3.77 -7.74 -2.97
CA SER A 124 -3.79 -9.05 -2.30
C SER A 124 -4.90 -9.18 -1.26
N LYS A 125 -5.45 -8.06 -0.76
CA LYS A 125 -6.51 -8.04 0.25
C LYS A 125 -7.90 -7.88 -0.35
N LEU A 126 -7.99 -7.36 -1.56
CA LEU A 126 -9.24 -6.93 -2.18
C LEU A 126 -9.99 -8.11 -2.81
N THR A 127 -11.32 -7.99 -2.89
CA THR A 127 -12.13 -8.94 -3.65
C THR A 127 -11.97 -8.65 -5.14
N PHE A 128 -12.24 -9.60 -6.02
CA PHE A 128 -12.12 -9.41 -7.47
C PHE A 128 -12.89 -8.18 -7.98
N ALA A 129 -14.12 -7.97 -7.50
CA ALA A 129 -14.93 -6.81 -7.86
C ALA A 129 -14.35 -5.49 -7.33
N ASP A 130 -13.81 -5.50 -6.11
CA ASP A 130 -13.18 -4.33 -5.49
C ASP A 130 -11.81 -4.01 -6.11
N CYS A 131 -11.07 -5.01 -6.61
CA CYS A 131 -9.84 -4.80 -7.38
C CYS A 131 -10.10 -3.94 -8.62
N ALA A 132 -11.14 -4.27 -9.40
CA ALA A 132 -11.48 -3.50 -10.60
C ALA A 132 -11.88 -2.05 -10.27
N ARG A 133 -12.64 -1.85 -9.17
CA ARG A 133 -13.01 -0.52 -8.67
C ARG A 133 -11.80 0.26 -8.18
N PHE A 134 -10.90 -0.39 -7.45
CA PHE A 134 -9.66 0.20 -6.96
C PHE A 134 -8.74 0.61 -8.11
N ASP A 135 -8.55 -0.25 -9.10
CA ASP A 135 -7.74 0.08 -10.28
C ASP A 135 -8.34 1.26 -11.07
N SER A 136 -9.66 1.37 -11.14
CA SER A 136 -10.34 2.52 -11.76
C SER A 136 -10.09 3.81 -10.97
N LEU A 137 -10.25 3.76 -9.64
CA LEU A 137 -9.98 4.88 -8.74
C LEU A 137 -8.51 5.35 -8.83
N VAL A 138 -7.56 4.42 -8.89
CA VAL A 138 -6.13 4.74 -9.03
C VAL A 138 -5.87 5.46 -10.36
N ARG A 139 -6.51 5.05 -11.46
CA ARG A 139 -6.38 5.74 -12.76
C ARG A 139 -6.92 7.17 -12.71
N ASP A 140 -7.99 7.41 -11.97
CA ASP A 140 -8.57 8.75 -11.83
C ASP A 140 -7.65 9.69 -11.04
N VAL A 141 -7.00 9.20 -9.97
CA VAL A 141 -6.09 10.01 -9.14
C VAL A 141 -4.70 10.17 -9.78
N PHE A 142 -4.23 9.15 -10.48
CA PHE A 142 -2.96 9.11 -11.21
C PHE A 142 -3.18 8.99 -12.73
N PRO A 143 -3.64 10.06 -13.40
CA PRO A 143 -3.84 10.04 -14.84
C PRO A 143 -2.52 9.86 -15.58
N GLY A 144 -2.53 9.10 -16.67
CA GLY A 144 -1.38 8.90 -17.56
C GLY A 144 -0.37 7.86 -17.09
N VAL A 145 -0.56 7.22 -15.92
CA VAL A 145 0.30 6.15 -15.41
C VAL A 145 -0.12 4.81 -16.01
N GLN A 146 0.81 4.10 -16.66
CA GLN A 146 0.56 2.75 -17.14
C GLN A 146 0.79 1.71 -16.04
N PHE A 147 -0.09 0.71 -15.98
CA PHE A 147 0.08 -0.41 -15.06
C PHE A 147 1.03 -1.43 -15.66
N THR A 148 2.29 -1.43 -15.21
CA THR A 148 3.26 -2.46 -15.55
C THR A 148 2.99 -3.71 -14.69
N SER A 149 2.51 -4.78 -15.32
CA SER A 149 2.43 -6.12 -14.71
C SER A 149 3.72 -6.87 -15.05
N SER A 150 4.82 -6.53 -14.40
CA SER A 150 6.11 -7.13 -14.73
C SER A 150 6.86 -7.51 -13.48
N GLY A 151 6.96 -8.80 -13.25
CA GLY A 151 7.82 -9.42 -12.27
C GLY A 151 7.41 -10.87 -12.11
N TYR A 152 8.39 -11.77 -12.15
CA TYR A 152 8.24 -13.21 -11.87
C TYR A 152 7.90 -14.14 -13.05
N GLU A 153 8.31 -13.83 -14.28
CA GLU A 153 8.20 -14.80 -15.39
C GLU A 153 9.00 -16.09 -15.12
N GLU A 154 10.23 -15.95 -14.63
CA GLU A 154 11.09 -17.10 -14.26
C GLU A 154 10.46 -17.94 -13.15
N LEU A 155 9.93 -17.30 -12.10
CA LEU A 155 9.23 -18.00 -11.02
C LEU A 155 7.96 -18.66 -11.55
N THR A 156 7.20 -17.98 -12.42
CA THR A 156 5.98 -18.53 -13.02
C THR A 156 6.29 -19.76 -13.87
N ALA A 157 7.40 -19.76 -14.60
CA ALA A 157 7.86 -20.90 -15.37
C ALA A 157 8.25 -22.08 -14.46
N ALA A 158 9.08 -21.85 -13.44
CA ALA A 158 9.47 -22.87 -12.47
C ALA A 158 8.28 -23.44 -11.69
N LEU A 159 7.27 -22.60 -11.42
CA LEU A 159 6.04 -23.01 -10.74
C LEU A 159 5.22 -23.93 -11.65
N LYS A 160 5.02 -23.57 -12.92
CA LYS A 160 4.34 -24.44 -13.89
C LYS A 160 5.03 -25.79 -14.06
N GLU A 161 6.36 -25.81 -14.06
CA GLU A 161 7.17 -27.04 -14.09
C GLU A 161 6.90 -27.90 -12.85
N SER A 162 6.94 -27.30 -11.66
CA SER A 162 6.66 -28.00 -10.38
C SER A 162 5.24 -28.60 -10.33
N PHE A 163 4.25 -27.91 -10.91
CA PHE A 163 2.88 -28.44 -11.01
C PHE A 163 2.83 -29.68 -11.92
N SER A 164 3.58 -29.68 -13.02
CA SER A 164 3.71 -30.83 -13.92
C SER A 164 4.36 -32.02 -13.21
N ASP A 165 5.44 -31.79 -12.47
CA ASP A 165 6.17 -32.84 -11.76
C ASP A 165 5.33 -33.53 -10.68
N LEU A 166 4.46 -32.76 -10.01
CA LEU A 166 3.55 -33.26 -8.98
C LEU A 166 2.25 -33.84 -9.55
N GLY A 167 2.05 -33.82 -10.87
CA GLY A 167 0.81 -34.27 -11.52
C GLY A 167 -0.43 -33.43 -11.17
N LEU A 168 -0.23 -32.16 -10.80
CA LEU A 168 -1.30 -31.23 -10.43
C LEU A 168 -1.78 -30.41 -11.64
N PHE A 169 -3.07 -30.09 -11.68
CA PHE A 169 -3.61 -29.19 -12.71
C PHE A 169 -3.27 -27.74 -12.40
N CYS A 170 -2.59 -27.07 -13.33
CA CYS A 170 -2.22 -25.66 -13.20
C CYS A 170 -3.40 -24.75 -13.59
N ASN A 171 -3.95 -24.01 -12.63
CA ASN A 171 -4.96 -22.98 -12.88
C ASN A 171 -4.30 -21.58 -12.86
N GLU A 172 -4.64 -20.71 -13.83
CA GLU A 172 -4.12 -19.34 -13.88
C GLU A 172 -4.40 -18.53 -12.62
N ASN A 173 -5.54 -18.78 -11.96
CA ASN A 173 -5.85 -18.11 -10.69
C ASN A 173 -4.89 -18.54 -9.57
N GLN A 174 -4.46 -19.81 -9.55
CA GLN A 174 -3.49 -20.28 -8.56
C GLN A 174 -2.13 -19.61 -8.78
N VAL A 175 -1.70 -19.49 -10.04
CA VAL A 175 -0.45 -18.82 -10.40
C VAL A 175 -0.48 -17.33 -10.04
N ARG A 176 -1.63 -16.66 -10.18
CA ARG A 176 -1.79 -15.22 -9.84
C ARG A 176 -1.83 -14.92 -8.34
N HIS A 177 -2.15 -15.90 -7.50
CA HIS A 177 -2.35 -15.72 -6.05
C HIS A 177 -1.15 -16.17 -5.20
N ILE A 178 -0.06 -16.61 -5.83
CA ILE A 178 1.21 -16.98 -5.19
C ILE A 178 2.13 -15.76 -5.17
#